data_AF-D2REW4-F1
#
_entry.id   AF-D2REW4-F1
#
_cell.length_a   1.000
_cell.length_b   1.000
_cell.length_c   1.000
_cell.angle_alpha   90.00
_cell.angle_beta   90.00
_cell.angle_gamma   90.00
#
_symmetry.space_group_name_H-M   'P 1'
#
loop_
_entity.id
_entity.type
_entity.pdbx_description
1 polymer ?
#
loop_
_entity_poly.entity_id
_entity_poly.type
_entity_poly.pdbx_seq_one_letter_code
_entity_poly.pdbx_strand_id
1 'polypeptide(L)'
;MRCPYCGQFLENSLHKALNGVQTDDGIVITNIDYVLEVGNSIRLVAEEKHTSRHFCSIYQLITLKRVATALNTPLLLLFVDDVEEEVTVYDVPLNIRFPRLHYYNFEREEPVFVGDYRELRRFLLKNFVYHAPSMKRSFERW
;
A
#
# COMPACT_ATOMS: atom_id res chain seq x y z
N MET A 1 -13.32 -2.89 -6.60
CA MET A 1 -14.51 -3.66 -6.16
C MET A 1 -14.64 -3.54 -4.66
N ARG A 2 -15.69 -2.90 -4.13
CA ARG A 2 -15.92 -2.77 -2.68
C ARG A 2 -16.42 -4.10 -2.13
N CYS A 3 -15.74 -4.69 -1.14
CA CYS A 3 -16.29 -5.85 -0.43
C CYS A 3 -17.58 -5.40 0.30
N PRO A 4 -18.74 -6.04 0.03
CA PRO A 4 -20.02 -5.62 0.61
C PRO A 4 -20.17 -5.94 2.12
N TYR A 5 -19.24 -6.69 2.72
CA TYR A 5 -19.34 -7.13 4.13
C TYR A 5 -18.14 -6.72 5.02
N CYS A 6 -17.03 -6.26 4.43
CA CYS A 6 -15.74 -6.23 5.14
C CYS A 6 -15.38 -4.86 5.71
N GLY A 7 -15.54 -3.77 4.94
CA GLY A 7 -14.86 -2.51 5.25
C GLY A 7 -15.40 -1.80 6.50
N GLN A 8 -16.63 -1.28 6.43
CA GLN A 8 -17.18 -0.49 7.53
C GLN A 8 -17.45 -1.31 8.80
N PHE A 9 -17.85 -2.58 8.70
CA PHE A 9 -18.21 -3.36 9.89
C PHE A 9 -16.99 -3.75 10.71
N LEU A 10 -15.92 -4.27 10.09
CA LEU A 10 -14.69 -4.64 10.82
C LEU A 10 -13.99 -3.40 11.36
N GLU A 11 -13.86 -2.35 10.56
CA GLU A 11 -13.22 -1.10 10.99
C GLU A 11 -13.98 -0.47 12.17
N ASN A 12 -15.31 -0.36 12.09
CA ASN A 12 -16.13 0.14 13.20
C ASN A 12 -16.09 -0.78 14.43
N SER A 13 -16.01 -2.09 14.23
CA SER A 13 -15.96 -3.06 15.35
C SER A 13 -14.60 -3.04 16.05
N LEU A 14 -13.51 -2.96 15.29
CA LEU A 14 -12.15 -2.78 15.82
C LEU A 14 -12.02 -1.44 16.53
N HIS A 15 -12.51 -0.36 15.93
CA HIS A 15 -12.51 0.95 16.56
C HIS A 15 -13.31 0.93 17.88
N LYS A 16 -14.47 0.26 17.93
CA LYS A 16 -15.23 0.07 19.19
C LYS A 16 -14.48 -0.80 20.20
N ALA A 17 -13.83 -1.88 19.76
CA ALA A 17 -13.11 -2.80 20.63
C ALA A 17 -11.84 -2.17 21.23
N LEU A 18 -11.20 -1.28 20.48
CA LEU A 18 -10.00 -0.55 20.91
C LEU A 18 -10.33 0.79 21.59
N ASN A 19 -11.60 1.20 21.60
CA ASN A 19 -12.02 2.42 22.27
C ASN A 19 -11.79 2.28 23.79
N GLY A 20 -11.02 3.21 24.37
CA GLY A 20 -10.66 3.19 25.78
C GLY A 20 -9.42 2.35 26.13
N VAL A 21 -8.78 1.70 25.16
CA VAL A 21 -7.44 1.13 25.36
C VAL A 21 -6.44 2.29 25.43
N GLN A 22 -6.06 2.67 26.65
CA GLN A 22 -4.96 3.60 26.90
C GLN A 22 -3.65 2.81 26.91
N THR A 23 -2.93 2.85 25.80
CA THR A 23 -1.54 2.40 25.73
C THR A 23 -0.63 3.62 25.62
N ASP A 24 0.57 3.53 26.21
CA ASP A 24 1.60 4.58 26.08
C ASP A 24 2.02 4.78 24.61
N ASP A 25 1.93 3.72 23.80
CA ASP A 25 2.12 3.74 22.35
C ASP A 25 0.79 3.96 21.62
N GLY A 26 0.75 4.86 20.64
CA GLY A 26 -0.45 5.08 19.82
C GLY A 26 -0.81 3.85 18.99
N ILE A 27 -2.02 3.32 19.15
CA ILE A 27 -2.55 2.26 18.27
C ILE A 27 -2.85 2.87 16.90
N VAL A 28 -2.25 2.31 15.86
CA VAL A 28 -2.46 2.71 14.46
C VAL A 28 -3.22 1.60 13.75
N ILE A 29 -4.44 1.90 13.33
CA ILE A 29 -5.21 1.05 12.42
C ILE A 29 -5.05 1.65 11.02
N THR A 30 -4.59 0.83 10.07
CA THR A 30 -4.48 1.22 8.66
C THR A 30 -5.01 0.11 7.78
N ASN A 31 -5.63 0.50 6.67
CA ASN A 31 -5.97 -0.40 5.60
C ASN A 31 -4.75 -0.63 4.70
N ILE A 32 -4.84 -1.68 3.90
CA ILE A 32 -3.98 -1.98 2.74
C ILE A 32 -4.96 -2.22 1.60
N ASP A 33 -5.05 -1.29 0.66
CA ASP A 33 -6.02 -1.41 -0.44
C ASP A 33 -5.66 -2.54 -1.41
N TYR A 34 -4.36 -2.76 -1.65
CA TYR A 34 -3.89 -3.74 -2.61
C TYR A 34 -2.78 -4.63 -2.05
N VAL A 35 -2.97 -5.93 -2.23
CA VAL A 35 -1.92 -6.94 -2.14
C VAL A 35 -1.88 -7.66 -3.47
N LEU A 36 -0.77 -7.52 -4.21
CA LEU A 36 -0.58 -8.17 -5.49
C LEU A 36 0.14 -9.50 -5.29
N GLU A 37 -0.56 -10.60 -5.56
CA GLU A 37 -0.02 -11.95 -5.51
C GLU A 37 0.23 -12.50 -6.93
N VAL A 38 1.37 -13.14 -7.14
CA VAL A 38 1.72 -13.82 -8.40
C VAL A 38 2.27 -15.20 -8.06
N GLY A 39 1.52 -16.25 -8.42
CA GLY A 39 1.84 -17.62 -8.01
C GLY A 39 1.72 -17.75 -6.50
N ASN A 40 2.75 -18.28 -5.82
CA ASN A 40 2.81 -18.40 -4.36
C ASN A 40 3.62 -17.26 -3.71
N SER A 41 3.68 -16.08 -4.34
CA SER A 41 4.52 -14.96 -3.86
C SER A 41 3.75 -13.64 -3.86
N ILE A 42 3.86 -12.90 -2.76
CA ILE A 42 3.38 -11.51 -2.67
C ILE A 42 4.44 -10.60 -3.29
N ARG A 43 4.04 -9.85 -4.32
CA ARG A 43 4.94 -9.04 -5.16
C ARG A 43 4.91 -7.57 -4.86
N LEU A 44 3.83 -7.10 -4.27
CA LEU A 44 3.62 -5.69 -3.97
C LEU A 44 2.53 -5.56 -2.92
N VAL A 45 2.73 -4.62 -2.01
CA VAL A 45 1.68 -4.05 -1.16
C VAL A 45 1.49 -2.60 -1.59
N ALA A 46 0.24 -2.15 -1.69
CA ALA A 46 -0.03 -0.76 -2.01
C ALA A 46 -1.25 -0.21 -1.27
N GLU A 47 -1.24 1.10 -1.09
CA GLU A 47 -2.32 1.90 -0.52
C GLU A 47 -2.78 2.92 -1.57
N GLU A 48 -4.09 3.09 -1.69
CA GLU A 48 -4.73 4.05 -2.58
C GLU A 48 -5.32 5.22 -1.79
N LYS A 49 -5.17 6.43 -2.32
CA LYS A 49 -5.72 7.64 -1.73
C LYS A 49 -6.38 8.48 -2.82
N HIS A 50 -7.69 8.67 -2.70
CA HIS A 50 -8.45 9.57 -3.56
C HIS A 50 -8.29 11.02 -3.08
N THR A 51 -7.30 11.72 -3.62
CA THR A 51 -6.95 13.10 -3.27
C THR A 51 -5.98 13.66 -4.30
N SER A 52 -6.18 14.91 -4.70
CA SER A 52 -5.23 15.67 -5.54
C SER A 52 -3.97 16.11 -4.79
N ARG A 53 -3.98 16.03 -3.45
CA ARG A 53 -2.84 16.38 -2.59
C ARG A 53 -2.10 15.13 -2.16
N HIS A 54 -0.81 15.02 -2.49
CA HIS A 54 -0.03 13.80 -2.26
C HIS A 54 0.58 13.75 -0.85
N PHE A 55 -0.28 13.71 0.16
CA PHE A 55 0.12 13.61 1.57
C PHE A 55 -0.37 12.30 2.19
N CYS A 56 0.46 11.71 3.06
CA CYS A 56 0.07 10.53 3.84
C CYS A 56 0.47 10.70 5.31
N SER A 57 -0.32 10.12 6.22
CA SER A 57 0.02 10.08 7.64
C SER A 57 1.30 9.29 7.86
N ILE A 58 2.26 9.85 8.60
CA ILE A 58 3.54 9.18 8.86
C ILE A 58 3.34 7.90 9.67
N TYR A 59 2.41 7.87 10.62
CA TYR A 59 2.09 6.67 11.39
C TYR A 59 1.54 5.55 10.51
N GLN A 60 0.70 5.89 9.52
CA GLN A 60 0.23 4.96 8.51
C GLN A 60 1.42 4.42 7.69
N LEU A 61 2.29 5.30 7.18
CA LEU A 61 3.46 4.89 6.40
C LEU A 61 4.42 4.00 7.20
N ILE A 62 4.66 4.29 8.48
CA ILE A 62 5.47 3.43 9.36
C ILE A 62 4.87 2.02 9.44
N THR A 63 3.55 1.93 9.60
CA THR A 63 2.84 0.65 9.72
C THR A 63 2.88 -0.13 8.41
N LEU A 64 2.53 0.50 7.28
CA LEU A 64 2.62 -0.11 5.95
C LEU A 64 4.04 -0.56 5.63
N LYS A 65 5.05 0.25 5.97
CA LYS A 65 6.46 -0.09 5.78
C LYS A 65 6.87 -1.33 6.58
N ARG A 66 6.39 -1.49 7.81
CA ARG A 66 6.64 -2.69 8.62
C ARG A 66 6.04 -3.93 7.97
N VAL A 67 4.81 -3.84 7.44
CA VAL A 67 4.17 -4.93 6.71
C VAL A 67 4.96 -5.30 5.46
N ALA A 68 5.27 -4.32 4.61
CA ALA A 68 6.03 -4.53 3.38
C ALA A 68 7.42 -5.14 3.65
N THR A 69 8.09 -4.68 4.70
CA THR A 69 9.38 -5.24 5.16
C THR A 69 9.24 -6.69 5.60
N ALA A 70 8.21 -7.01 6.39
CA ALA A 70 7.96 -8.37 6.87
C ALA A 70 7.64 -9.35 5.72
N LEU A 71 6.98 -8.86 4.68
CA LEU A 71 6.67 -9.63 3.46
C LEU A 71 7.80 -9.61 2.42
N ASN A 72 8.90 -8.90 2.69
CA ASN A 72 10.01 -8.67 1.76
C ASN A 72 9.54 -8.23 0.36
N THR A 73 8.70 -7.21 0.33
CA THR A 73 7.99 -6.76 -0.87
C THR A 73 7.97 -5.23 -0.93
N PRO A 74 7.94 -4.60 -2.12
CA PRO A 74 7.83 -3.15 -2.26
C PRO A 74 6.51 -2.60 -1.70
N LEU A 75 6.52 -1.31 -1.36
CA LEU A 75 5.36 -0.55 -0.90
C LEU A 75 5.11 0.63 -1.84
N LEU A 76 3.95 0.65 -2.50
CA LEU A 76 3.54 1.78 -3.34
C LEU A 76 2.41 2.59 -2.69
N LEU A 77 2.44 3.90 -2.89
CA LEU A 77 1.37 4.84 -2.58
C LEU A 77 0.80 5.37 -3.89
N LEU A 78 -0.48 5.08 -4.13
CA LEU A 78 -1.23 5.52 -5.31
C LEU A 78 -2.12 6.69 -4.88
N PHE A 79 -1.90 7.86 -5.48
CA PHE A 79 -2.78 9.02 -5.35
C PHE A 79 -3.63 9.11 -6.60
N VAL A 80 -4.95 9.08 -6.41
CA VAL A 80 -5.95 9.16 -7.47
C VAL A 80 -6.58 10.53 -7.42
N ASP A 81 -6.46 11.27 -8.53
CA ASP A 81 -7.25 12.47 -8.77
C ASP A 81 -8.49 12.08 -9.57
N ASP A 82 -9.64 11.97 -8.89
CA ASP A 82 -10.91 11.60 -9.51
C ASP A 82 -11.43 12.65 -10.51
N VAL A 83 -10.90 13.88 -10.48
CA VAL A 83 -11.32 14.98 -11.38
C VAL A 83 -10.53 14.93 -12.68
N GLU A 84 -9.21 14.76 -12.59
CA GLU A 84 -8.31 14.70 -13.75
C GLU A 84 -8.19 13.28 -14.33
N GLU A 85 -8.81 12.28 -13.69
CA GLU A 85 -8.70 10.85 -14.02
C GLU A 85 -7.24 10.34 -14.04
N GLU A 86 -6.39 10.95 -13.21
CA GLU A 86 -4.95 10.67 -13.14
C GLU A 86 -4.60 9.87 -11.88
N VAL A 87 -3.66 8.94 -12.02
CA VAL A 87 -3.04 8.23 -10.90
C VAL A 87 -1.55 8.56 -10.87
N THR A 88 -1.12 9.13 -9.75
CA THR A 88 0.30 9.34 -9.44
C THR A 88 0.76 8.29 -8.44
N VAL A 89 1.88 7.63 -8.71
CA VAL A 89 2.41 6.54 -7.88
C VAL A 89 3.79 6.87 -7.37
N TYR A 90 3.98 6.66 -6.07
CA TYR A 90 5.27 6.79 -5.40
C TYR A 90 5.71 5.44 -4.84
N ASP A 91 7.00 5.15 -4.97
CA ASP A 91 7.66 4.09 -4.18
C ASP A 91 8.00 4.63 -2.80
N VAL A 92 7.77 3.83 -1.76
CA VAL A 92 8.14 4.15 -0.38
C VAL A 92 9.35 3.31 0.01
N PRO A 93 10.57 3.88 0.01
CA PRO A 93 11.77 3.12 0.32
C PRO A 93 11.71 2.53 1.73
N LEU A 94 11.89 1.21 1.86
CA LEU A 94 11.74 0.53 3.15
C LEU A 94 12.81 0.94 4.18
N ASN A 95 13.94 1.46 3.71
CA ASN A 95 15.04 1.96 4.52
C ASN A 95 14.87 3.42 4.98
N ILE A 96 13.88 4.17 4.48
CA ILE A 96 13.71 5.58 4.85
C ILE A 96 13.32 5.74 6.33
N ARG A 97 13.83 6.79 6.96
CA ARG A 97 13.36 7.26 8.27
C ARG A 97 12.43 8.45 8.04
N PHE A 98 11.18 8.31 8.45
CA PHE A 98 10.23 9.41 8.39
C PHE A 98 10.56 10.48 9.44
N PRO A 99 10.34 11.76 9.13
CA PRO A 99 10.54 12.85 10.09
C PRO A 99 9.52 12.77 11.24
N ARG A 100 9.81 13.45 12.35
CA ARG A 100 8.87 13.60 13.48
C ARG A 100 7.78 14.63 13.17
N LEU A 101 6.97 14.35 12.16
CA LEU A 101 5.84 15.15 11.71
C LEU A 101 4.57 14.29 11.67
N HIS A 102 3.41 14.92 11.44
CA HIS A 102 2.15 14.19 11.28
C HIS A 102 2.00 13.60 9.87
N TYR A 103 2.44 14.33 8.85
CA TYR A 103 2.26 13.97 7.44
C TYR A 103 3.58 14.02 6.68
N TYR A 104 3.72 13.09 5.73
CA TYR A 104 4.76 13.09 4.72
C TYR A 104 4.22 13.73 3.44
N ASN A 105 5.01 14.61 2.82
CA ASN A 105 4.65 15.24 1.55
C ASN A 105 5.40 14.55 0.40
N PHE A 106 4.67 13.84 -0.45
CA PHE A 106 5.21 13.17 -1.64
C PHE A 106 5.34 14.09 -2.86
N GLU A 107 4.73 15.29 -2.86
CA GLU A 107 4.84 16.25 -3.97
C GLU A 107 6.28 16.74 -4.19
N ARG A 108 7.18 16.50 -3.24
CA ARG A 108 8.62 16.80 -3.34
C ARG A 108 9.46 15.63 -3.86
N GLU A 109 8.85 14.46 -4.00
CA GLU A 109 9.50 13.25 -4.49
C GLU A 109 9.23 13.08 -5.99
N GLU A 110 10.11 12.37 -6.68
CA GLU A 110 9.86 11.98 -8.06
C GLU A 110 8.89 10.79 -8.10
N PRO A 111 7.74 10.89 -8.80
CA PRO A 111 6.83 9.77 -8.94
C PRO A 111 7.45 8.67 -9.81
N VAL A 112 7.21 7.41 -9.45
CA VAL A 112 7.66 6.27 -10.27
C VAL A 112 6.72 6.00 -11.45
N PHE A 113 5.52 6.57 -11.40
CA PHE A 113 4.53 6.51 -12.49
C PHE A 113 3.52 7.66 -12.34
N VAL A 114 3.10 8.23 -13.47
CA VAL A 114 1.95 9.14 -13.60
C VAL A 114 1.21 8.73 -14.87
N GLY A 115 -0.11 8.62 -14.81
CA GLY A 115 -0.95 8.31 -15.96
C GLY A 115 -2.33 7.80 -15.55
N ASP A 116 -3.11 7.31 -16.52
CA ASP A 116 -4.46 6.82 -16.25
C ASP A 116 -4.48 5.39 -15.67
N TYR A 117 -5.66 4.90 -15.28
CA TYR A 117 -5.82 3.52 -14.78
C TYR A 117 -5.42 2.42 -15.78
N ARG A 118 -5.54 2.65 -17.09
CA ARG A 118 -5.15 1.68 -18.12
C ARG A 118 -3.63 1.59 -18.23
N GLU A 119 -2.95 2.72 -18.13
CA GLU A 119 -1.50 2.83 -18.09
C GLU A 119 -0.95 2.26 -16.78
N LEU A 120 -1.61 2.53 -15.65
CA LEU A 120 -1.27 1.95 -14.36
C LEU A 120 -1.30 0.42 -14.43
N ARG A 121 -2.34 -0.16 -15.06
CA ARG A 121 -2.42 -1.61 -15.27
C ARG A 121 -1.19 -2.12 -16.03
N ARG A 122 -0.77 -1.43 -17.10
CA ARG A 122 0.42 -1.82 -17.88
C ARG A 122 1.70 -1.69 -17.06
N PHE A 123 1.82 -0.62 -16.28
CA PHE A 123 2.93 -0.40 -15.36
C PHE A 123 3.05 -1.54 -14.34
N LEU A 124 1.95 -1.91 -13.68
CA LEU A 124 1.93 -2.99 -12.69
C LEU A 124 2.28 -4.35 -13.32
N LEU A 125 1.70 -4.66 -14.48
CA LEU A 125 1.97 -5.89 -15.20
C LEU A 125 3.45 -6.01 -15.59
N LYS A 126 4.01 -4.93 -16.15
CA LYS A 126 5.42 -4.89 -16.58
C LYS A 126 6.37 -5.06 -15.40
N ASN A 127 6.19 -4.29 -14.33
CA ASN A 127 7.19 -4.20 -13.26
C ASN A 127 7.07 -5.30 -12.20
N PHE A 128 5.87 -5.82 -11.93
CA PHE A 128 5.64 -6.74 -10.80
C PHE A 128 5.12 -8.12 -11.22
N VAL A 129 4.58 -8.28 -12.43
CA VAL A 129 3.97 -9.54 -12.88
C VAL A 129 4.82 -10.27 -13.91
N TYR A 130 5.17 -9.65 -15.04
CA TYR A 130 5.83 -10.34 -16.15
C TYR A 130 7.28 -10.73 -15.87
N HIS A 131 7.95 -10.01 -14.96
CA HIS A 131 9.30 -10.35 -14.49
C HIS A 131 9.30 -11.17 -13.19
N ALA A 132 8.15 -11.71 -12.77
CA ALA A 132 8.09 -12.59 -11.62
C ALA A 132 8.95 -13.85 -11.90
N PRO A 133 10.01 -14.16 -11.11
CA PRO A 133 10.73 -15.41 -11.25
C PRO A 133 9.75 -16.58 -11.29
N SER A 134 9.83 -17.37 -12.37
CA SER A 134 9.10 -18.62 -12.44
C SER A 134 9.61 -19.50 -11.31
N MET A 135 8.77 -19.78 -10.32
CA MET A 135 9.06 -20.90 -9.44
C MET A 135 9.04 -22.15 -10.33
N LYS A 136 10.23 -22.66 -10.70
CA LYS A 136 10.36 -24.05 -11.11
C LYS A 136 9.69 -24.85 -9.99
N ARG A 137 8.51 -25.41 -10.27
CA ARG A 137 7.85 -26.38 -9.40
C ARG A 137 8.79 -27.57 -9.30
N SER A 138 9.69 -27.58 -8.32
CA SER A 138 10.24 -28.83 -7.80
C SER A 138 9.12 -29.44 -6.97
N PHE A 139 8.24 -30.19 -7.64
CA PHE A 139 7.47 -31.24 -6.99
C PHE A 139 8.48 -32.30 -6.54
N GLU A 140 9.20 -32.04 -5.45
CA GLU A 140 9.77 -33.12 -4.66
C GLU A 140 8.60 -33.74 -3.90
N ARG A 141 8.20 -34.92 -4.40
CA ARG A 141 7.29 -35.83 -3.71
C ARG A 141 7.86 -36.09 -2.32
N TRP A 142 7.18 -35.56 -1.31
CA TRP A 142 7.20 -36.13 0.03
C TRP A 142 6.18 -37.26 0.10
#